data_AF-A0A2K3JTY1-F1
#
_entry.id   AF-A0A2K3JTY1-F1
#
_cell.length_a   1.000
_cell.length_b   1.000
_cell.length_c   1.000
_cell.angle_alpha   90.00
_cell.angle_beta   90.00
_cell.angle_gamma   90.00
#
_symmetry.space_group_name_H-M   'P 1'
#
loop_
_entity.id
_entity.type
_entity.pdbx_description
1 polymer ?
#
loop_
_entity_poly.entity_id
_entity_poly.type
_entity_poly.pdbx_seq_one_letter_code
_entity_poly.pdbx_strand_id
1 'polypeptide(L)'
;MICMMIWLACAYRAAMSSELPSVVDEAHKQWISLSSSVDDDGDEAHEQWMKKYGIKYANRTEMEKRRKIFKQNLEFIEKMNSINRAAGKTYTLGLN
;
A
#
# COMPACT_ATOMS: atom_id res chain seq x y z
N MET A 1 23.47 20.73 -28.95
CA MET A 1 22.42 21.25 -28.05
C MET A 1 21.99 20.31 -26.92
N ILE A 2 22.55 19.10 -26.79
CA ILE A 2 22.27 18.19 -25.65
C ILE A 2 23.24 18.41 -24.46
N CYS A 3 24.43 18.99 -24.70
CA CYS A 3 25.45 19.16 -23.66
C CYS A 3 25.15 20.28 -22.64
N MET A 4 24.30 21.26 -22.99
CA MET A 4 23.93 22.37 -22.09
C MET A 4 22.94 21.95 -20.99
N MET A 5 22.14 20.91 -21.22
CA MET A 5 21.15 20.40 -20.25
C MET A 5 21.79 19.55 -19.13
N ILE A 6 22.93 18.92 -19.41
CA ILE A 6 23.65 18.12 -18.40
C ILE A 6 24.42 19.04 -17.43
N TRP A 7 24.95 20.17 -17.92
CA TRP A 7 25.64 21.14 -17.07
C TRP A 7 24.71 21.87 -16.10
N LEU A 8 23.47 22.17 -16.50
CA LEU A 8 22.48 22.76 -15.60
C LEU A 8 22.04 21.77 -14.50
N ALA A 9 21.90 20.47 -14.83
CA ALA A 9 21.55 19.43 -13.85
C ALA A 9 22.70 19.12 -12.87
N CYS A 10 23.96 19.19 -13.32
CA CYS A 10 25.13 18.97 -12.46
C CYS A 10 25.38 20.17 -11.51
N ALA A 11 25.22 21.41 -11.96
CA ALA A 11 25.32 22.58 -11.09
C ALA A 11 24.14 22.69 -10.11
N TYR A 12 22.93 22.31 -10.55
CA TYR A 12 21.75 22.25 -9.68
C TYR A 12 21.89 21.19 -8.60
N ARG A 13 22.42 20.00 -8.93
CA ARG A 13 22.67 18.93 -7.94
C ARG A 13 23.73 19.31 -6.90
N ALA A 14 24.69 20.16 -7.23
CA ALA A 14 25.70 20.63 -6.28
C ALA A 14 25.16 21.76 -5.38
N ALA A 15 24.39 22.71 -5.92
CA ALA A 15 23.84 23.84 -5.16
C ALA A 15 22.64 23.47 -4.27
N MET A 16 21.87 22.43 -4.64
CA MET A 16 20.75 21.92 -3.83
C MET A 16 21.20 20.95 -2.73
N SER A 17 22.45 20.48 -2.78
CA SER A 17 22.99 19.53 -1.81
C SER A 17 23.52 20.19 -0.53
N SER A 18 23.59 21.53 -0.46
CA SER A 18 24.11 22.21 0.72
C SER A 18 23.07 22.76 1.69
N GLU A 19 21.80 22.96 1.30
CA GLU A 19 20.74 23.34 2.25
C GLU A 19 19.35 22.85 1.76
N LEU A 20 19.02 21.58 2.02
CA LEU A 20 17.62 21.14 2.00
C LEU A 20 17.11 21.11 3.45
N PRO A 21 16.08 21.91 3.79
CA PRO A 21 15.62 22.06 5.15
C PRO A 21 15.00 20.76 5.68
N SER A 22 15.17 20.50 6.97
CA SER A 22 14.66 19.34 7.74
C SER A 22 13.18 18.99 7.54
N VAL A 23 12.40 19.89 6.94
CA VAL A 23 10.98 19.73 6.62
C VAL A 23 10.73 18.61 5.60
N VAL A 24 11.61 18.41 4.61
CA VAL A 24 11.42 17.34 3.61
C VAL A 24 11.66 15.95 4.20
N ASP A 25 12.57 15.83 5.17
CA ASP A 25 12.82 14.57 5.87
C ASP A 25 11.66 14.20 6.79
N GLU A 26 11.04 15.17 7.45
CA GLU A 26 9.92 14.91 8.36
C GLU A 26 8.64 14.53 7.59
N ALA A 27 8.36 15.20 6.47
CA ALA A 27 7.27 14.82 5.58
C ALA A 27 7.49 13.42 4.98
N HIS A 28 8.74 13.07 4.65
CA HIS A 28 9.08 11.75 4.13
C HIS A 28 8.95 10.65 5.19
N LYS A 29 9.39 10.89 6.44
CA LYS A 29 9.14 9.99 7.57
C LYS A 29 7.65 9.82 7.84
N GLN A 30 6.89 10.91 7.76
CA GLN A 30 5.45 10.87 7.98
C GLN A 30 4.72 10.11 6.87
N TRP A 31 5.17 10.24 5.62
CA TRP A 31 4.63 9.48 4.49
C TRP A 31 5.02 8.00 4.53
N ILE A 32 6.25 7.66 4.96
CA ILE A 32 6.67 6.26 5.20
C ILE A 32 5.85 5.62 6.33
N SER A 33 5.62 6.36 7.42
CA SER A 33 4.79 5.91 8.54
C SER A 33 3.33 5.68 8.12
N LEU A 34 2.76 6.62 7.35
CA LEU A 34 1.39 6.51 6.85
C LEU A 34 1.24 5.37 5.84
N SER A 35 2.22 5.20 4.94
CA SER A 35 2.31 4.08 3.98
C SER A 35 2.34 2.72 4.69
N SER A 36 3.12 2.59 5.76
CA SER A 36 3.18 1.36 6.57
C SER A 36 1.85 1.05 7.29
N SER A 37 1.07 2.07 7.64
CA SER A 37 -0.17 1.90 8.42
C SER A 37 -1.36 1.42 7.59
N VAL A 38 -1.38 1.66 6.28
CA VAL A 38 -2.48 1.21 5.40
C VAL A 38 -2.39 -0.28 5.09
N ASP A 39 -1.17 -0.84 5.10
CA ASP A 39 -0.94 -2.27 4.97
C ASP A 39 -1.31 -3.06 6.23
N ASP A 40 -1.33 -2.40 7.39
CA ASP A 40 -1.54 -3.02 8.70
C ASP A 40 -2.96 -3.61 8.85
N ASP A 41 -3.99 -2.87 8.45
CA ASP A 41 -5.40 -3.30 8.57
C ASP A 41 -5.69 -4.58 7.76
N GLY A 42 -5.21 -4.65 6.52
CA GLY A 42 -5.38 -5.83 5.68
C GLY A 42 -4.59 -7.04 6.15
N ASP A 43 -3.47 -6.82 6.86
CA ASP A 43 -2.69 -7.90 7.47
C ASP A 43 -3.38 -8.41 8.75
N GLU A 44 -3.92 -7.54 9.61
CA GLU A 44 -4.73 -7.95 10.76
C GLU A 44 -5.98 -8.75 10.33
N ALA A 45 -6.71 -8.27 9.31
CA ALA A 45 -7.86 -8.98 8.77
C ALA A 45 -7.48 -10.37 8.22
N HIS A 46 -6.30 -10.52 7.60
CA HIS A 46 -5.79 -11.80 7.11
C HIS A 46 -5.51 -12.76 8.27
N GLU A 47 -4.86 -12.28 9.33
CA GLU A 47 -4.56 -13.08 10.52
C GLU A 47 -5.83 -13.54 11.24
N GLN A 48 -6.80 -12.66 11.40
CA GLN A 48 -8.10 -12.99 12.00
C GLN A 48 -8.86 -14.02 11.16
N TRP A 49 -8.87 -13.86 9.83
CA TRP A 49 -9.47 -14.82 8.90
C TRP A 49 -8.77 -16.19 8.99
N MET A 50 -7.43 -16.22 8.99
CA MET A 50 -6.67 -17.46 9.16
C MET A 50 -7.01 -18.16 10.48
N LYS A 51 -7.10 -17.40 11.59
CA LYS A 51 -7.45 -17.94 12.90
C LYS A 51 -8.87 -18.51 12.92
N LYS A 52 -9.83 -17.81 12.31
CA LYS A 52 -11.24 -18.22 12.23
C LYS A 52 -11.40 -19.57 11.50
N TYR A 53 -10.68 -19.76 10.39
CA TYR A 53 -10.80 -20.95 9.55
C TYR A 53 -9.71 -22.00 9.78
N GLY A 54 -8.82 -21.79 10.76
CA GLY A 54 -7.73 -22.72 11.09
C GLY A 54 -6.70 -22.88 9.97
N ILE A 55 -6.53 -21.87 9.12
CA ILE A 55 -5.61 -21.92 7.98
C ILE A 55 -4.16 -21.88 8.47
N LYS A 56 -3.35 -22.83 8.00
CA LYS A 56 -1.91 -22.88 8.21
C LYS A 56 -1.21 -23.07 6.88
N TYR A 57 -0.20 -22.25 6.60
CA TYR A 57 0.59 -22.37 5.38
C TYR A 57 1.85 -23.19 5.61
N ALA A 58 2.30 -23.87 4.55
CA ALA A 58 3.49 -24.73 4.61
C ALA A 58 4.79 -23.95 4.83
N ASN A 59 4.86 -22.71 4.33
CA ASN A 59 6.03 -21.83 4.48
C ASN A 59 5.63 -20.35 4.32
N ARG A 60 6.57 -19.45 4.62
CA ARG A 60 6.38 -18.00 4.55
C ARG A 60 6.09 -17.51 3.13
N THR A 61 6.75 -18.07 2.12
CA THR A 61 6.54 -17.65 0.72
C THR A 61 5.11 -17.93 0.24
N GLU A 62 4.53 -19.08 0.62
CA GLU A 62 3.12 -19.37 0.34
C GLU A 62 2.19 -18.45 1.11
N MET A 63 2.50 -18.18 2.39
CA MET A 63 1.74 -17.25 3.21
C MET A 63 1.70 -15.84 2.60
N GLU A 64 2.84 -15.31 2.16
CA GLU A 64 2.92 -13.99 1.51
C GLU A 64 2.10 -13.92 0.21
N LYS A 65 2.14 -14.97 -0.61
CA LYS A 65 1.30 -15.06 -1.83
C LYS A 65 -0.18 -15.02 -1.48
N ARG A 66 -0.60 -15.81 -0.49
CA ARG A 66 -2.01 -15.90 -0.07
C ARG A 66 -2.48 -14.63 0.62
N ARG A 67 -1.62 -13.96 1.38
CA ARG A 67 -1.86 -12.65 1.97
C ARG A 67 -2.14 -11.59 0.91
N LYS A 68 -1.34 -11.56 -0.16
CA LYS A 68 -1.57 -10.65 -1.30
C LYS A 68 -2.92 -10.90 -1.97
N ILE A 69 -3.26 -12.17 -2.21
CA ILE A 69 -4.56 -12.55 -2.80
C ILE A 69 -5.71 -12.15 -1.86
N PHE A 70 -5.55 -12.35 -0.55
CA PHE A 70 -6.54 -11.96 0.45
C PHE A 70 -6.82 -10.45 0.41
N LYS A 71 -5.77 -9.62 0.43
CA LYS A 71 -5.89 -8.15 0.32
C LYS A 71 -6.63 -7.74 -0.96
N GLN A 72 -6.27 -8.33 -2.10
CA GLN A 72 -6.96 -8.07 -3.37
C GLN A 72 -8.45 -8.44 -3.35
N ASN A 73 -8.79 -9.56 -2.70
CA ASN A 73 -10.19 -9.97 -2.55
C ASN A 73 -10.96 -9.02 -1.61
N LEU A 74 -10.33 -8.54 -0.54
CA LEU A 74 -10.92 -7.58 0.39
C LEU A 74 -11.26 -6.27 -0.33
N GLU A 75 -10.30 -5.69 -1.04
CA GLU A 75 -10.49 -4.49 -1.87
C GLU A 75 -11.62 -4.67 -2.91
N PHE A 76 -11.67 -5.84 -3.55
CA PHE A 76 -12.73 -6.17 -4.50
C PHE A 76 -14.11 -6.20 -3.84
N ILE A 77 -14.22 -6.87 -2.68
CA ILE A 77 -15.48 -6.96 -1.92
C ILE A 77 -15.97 -5.58 -1.53
N GLU A 78 -15.10 -4.72 -1.00
CA GLU A 78 -15.45 -3.35 -0.60
C GLU A 78 -15.95 -2.52 -1.78
N LYS A 79 -15.21 -2.55 -2.90
CA LYS A 79 -15.61 -1.87 -4.13
C LYS A 79 -16.96 -2.37 -4.62
N MET A 80 -17.15 -3.67 -4.69
CA MET A 80 -18.39 -4.26 -5.16
C MET A 80 -19.57 -3.97 -4.24
N ASN A 81 -19.36 -3.95 -2.92
CA ASN A 81 -20.38 -3.58 -1.95
C ASN A 81 -20.78 -2.11 -2.07
N SER A 82 -19.83 -1.21 -2.34
CA SER A 82 -20.11 0.20 -2.65
C SER A 82 -20.96 0.33 -3.93
N ILE A 83 -20.57 -0.35 -5.00
CA ILE A 83 -21.32 -0.38 -6.27
C ILE A 83 -22.72 -0.95 -6.07
N ASN A 84 -22.85 -2.07 -5.36
CA ASN A 84 -24.14 -2.72 -5.11
C ASN A 84 -25.09 -1.79 -4.36
N ARG A 85 -24.59 -1.09 -3.34
CA ARG A 85 -25.37 -0.11 -2.58
C ARG A 85 -25.85 1.04 -3.47
N ALA A 86 -24.96 1.59 -4.30
CA ALA A 86 -25.32 2.66 -5.25
C ALA A 86 -26.36 2.18 -6.29
N ALA A 87 -26.31 0.91 -6.67
CA ALA A 87 -27.26 0.29 -7.60
C ALA A 87 -28.56 -0.21 -6.94
N GLY A 88 -28.77 0.03 -5.63
CA GLY A 88 -29.98 -0.40 -4.92
C GLY A 88 -30.09 -1.92 -4.73
N LYS A 89 -28.99 -2.66 -4.86
CA LYS A 89 -28.96 -4.11 -4.62
C LYS A 89 -29.02 -4.41 -3.12
N THR A 90 -29.71 -5.48 -2.77
CA THR A 90 -29.96 -5.89 -1.37
C THR A 90 -28.94 -6.90 -0.83
N TYR A 91 -27.88 -7.20 -1.60
CA TYR A 91 -26.87 -8.18 -1.21
C TYR A 91 -25.47 -7.57 -1.13
N THR A 92 -24.65 -8.13 -0.24
CA THR A 92 -23.23 -7.84 -0.09
C THR A 92 -22.39 -9.08 -0.35
N LEU A 93 -21.15 -8.86 -0.74
CA LEU A 93 -20.11 -9.87 -0.77
C LEU A 93 -19.39 -9.88 0.59
N GLY A 94 -18.84 -11.03 0.94
CA GLY A 94 -18.06 -11.23 2.16
C GLY A 94 -16.93 -12.22 1.93
N LEU A 95 -15.97 -12.22 2.85
CA LEU A 95 -14.91 -13.22 2.88
C LEU A 95 -15.49 -14.59 3.24
N ASN A 96 -15.07 -15.63 2.52
CA ASN A 96 -15.45 -17.03 2.78
C ASN A 96 -14.36 -17.75 3.55
#